data_AF-A0A2N5CHJ0-F1
#
_entry.id   AF-A0A2N5CHJ0-F1
#
_cell.length_a   1.000
_cell.length_b   1.000
_cell.length_c   1.000
_cell.angle_alpha   90.00
_cell.angle_beta   90.00
_cell.angle_gamma   90.00
#
_symmetry.space_group_name_H-M   'P 1'
#
loop_
_entity.id
_entity.type
_entity.pdbx_description
1 polymer ?
#
loop_
_entity_poly.entity_id
_entity_poly.type
_entity_poly.pdbx_seq_one_letter_code
_entity_poly.pdbx_strand_id
1 'polypeptide(L)'
;MRIRSQKDFASGLMFILVGLSFSFVARGYSMGTAAKMGPGYFPFWLGIVLAILGALVLWGSLSSKAEEDHLARWDLKILLW
;
A
#
# COMPACT_ATOMS: atom_id res chain seq x y z
N MET A 1 -11.95 -13.98 -11.93
CA MET A 1 -11.04 -13.75 -10.77
C MET A 1 -11.90 -13.67 -9.53
N ARG A 2 -11.67 -14.52 -8.51
CA ARG A 2 -12.38 -14.49 -7.23
C ARG A 2 -11.40 -14.03 -6.16
N ILE A 3 -11.74 -13.01 -5.40
CA ILE A 3 -10.93 -12.54 -4.28
C ILE A 3 -11.01 -13.62 -3.19
N ARG A 4 -9.88 -14.25 -2.86
CA ARG A 4 -9.84 -15.33 -1.85
C ARG A 4 -9.46 -14.79 -0.48
N SER A 5 -8.38 -14.01 -0.42
CA SER A 5 -8.01 -13.29 0.80
C SER A 5 -8.53 -11.85 0.71
N GLN A 6 -9.65 -11.56 1.38
CA GLN A 6 -10.17 -10.19 1.40
C GLN A 6 -9.24 -9.24 2.16
N LYS A 7 -8.57 -9.73 3.21
CA LYS A 7 -7.64 -8.94 4.02
C LYS A 7 -6.43 -8.49 3.21
N ASP A 8 -5.80 -9.40 2.46
CA ASP A 8 -4.65 -9.07 1.60
C ASP A 8 -5.05 -8.19 0.42
N PHE A 9 -6.24 -8.41 -0.14
CA PHE A 9 -6.75 -7.53 -1.19
C PHE A 9 -6.89 -6.09 -0.69
N ALA A 10 -7.52 -5.91 0.48
CA ALA A 10 -7.74 -4.59 1.07
C ALA A 10 -6.44 -3.91 1.53
N SER A 11 -5.53 -4.64 2.17
CA SER A 11 -4.23 -4.11 2.61
C SER A 11 -3.33 -3.78 1.42
N GLY A 12 -3.30 -4.64 0.40
CA GLY A 12 -2.59 -4.39 -0.86
C GLY A 12 -3.10 -3.14 -1.57
N LEU A 13 -4.42 -2.97 -1.67
CA LEU A 13 -5.03 -1.76 -2.24
C LEU A 13 -4.68 -0.51 -1.42
N MET A 14 -4.72 -0.59 -0.10
CA MET A 14 -4.33 0.50 0.79
C MET A 14 -2.86 0.92 0.54
N PHE A 15 -1.94 -0.04 0.48
CA PHE A 15 -0.52 0.24 0.22
C PHE A 15 -0.28 0.88 -1.14
N ILE A 16 -1.00 0.45 -2.18
CA ILE A 16 -0.96 1.09 -3.50
C ILE A 16 -1.42 2.54 -3.41
N LEU A 17 -2.58 2.80 -2.81
CA LEU A 17 -3.14 4.15 -2.72
C LEU A 17 -2.25 5.09 -1.90
N VAL A 18 -1.77 4.62 -0.75
CA VAL A 18 -0.87 5.40 0.12
C VAL A 18 0.46 5.64 -0.59
N GLY A 19 1.08 4.60 -1.16
CA GLY A 19 2.35 4.72 -1.87
C GLY A 19 2.28 5.70 -3.04
N LEU A 20 1.25 5.59 -3.87
CA LEU A 20 1.01 6.53 -4.97
C LEU A 20 0.76 7.96 -4.49
N SER A 21 0.06 8.14 -3.36
CA SER A 21 -0.18 9.46 -2.77
C SER A 21 1.13 10.11 -2.32
N PHE A 22 1.99 9.36 -1.62
CA PHE A 22 3.33 9.83 -1.24
C PHE A 22 4.16 10.21 -2.46
N SER A 23 4.22 9.34 -3.48
CA SER A 23 4.95 9.63 -4.71
C SER A 23 4.37 10.82 -5.47
N PHE A 24 3.05 11.03 -5.45
CA PHE A 24 2.41 12.17 -6.10
C PHE A 24 2.76 13.48 -5.39
N VAL A 25 2.59 13.53 -4.07
CA VAL A 25 2.90 14.73 -3.26
C VAL A 25 4.39 15.07 -3.31
N ALA A 26 5.26 14.06 -3.30
CA ALA A 26 6.71 14.24 -3.36
C ALA A 26 7.19 14.94 -4.65
N ARG A 27 6.42 14.90 -5.75
CA ARG A 27 6.74 15.64 -6.99
C ARG A 27 6.72 17.15 -6.82
N GLY A 28 6.03 17.67 -5.80
CA GLY A 28 6.02 19.09 -5.46
C GLY A 28 7.28 19.58 -4.74
N TYR A 29 8.17 18.67 -4.34
CA TYR A 29 9.39 18.98 -3.60
C TYR A 29 10.64 18.79 -4.47
N SER A 30 11.73 19.47 -4.12
CA SER A 30 13.00 19.26 -4.83
C SER A 30 13.51 17.84 -4.58
N MET A 31 13.92 17.17 -5.67
CA MET A 31 14.52 15.83 -5.60
C MET A 31 16.02 15.89 -5.26
N GLY A 32 16.71 16.97 -5.63
CA GLY A 32 18.16 17.06 -5.47
C GLY A 32 18.87 15.97 -6.29
N THR A 33 19.92 15.39 -5.72
CA THR A 33 20.65 14.25 -6.31
C THR A 33 20.71 13.09 -5.33
N ALA A 34 21.11 11.90 -5.79
CA ALA A 34 21.29 10.76 -4.87
C ALA A 34 22.33 11.04 -3.76
N ALA A 35 23.34 11.88 -4.04
CA ALA A 35 24.36 12.27 -3.06
C ALA A 35 23.93 13.41 -2.14
N LYS A 36 22.94 14.22 -2.55
CA LYS A 36 22.34 15.31 -1.77
C LYS A 36 20.84 15.28 -1.98
N MET A 37 20.18 14.37 -1.28
CA MET A 37 18.76 14.12 -1.42
C MET A 37 17.95 15.34 -1.00
N GLY A 38 17.12 15.84 -1.91
CA GLY A 38 16.12 16.83 -1.57
C GLY A 38 14.94 16.19 -0.81
N PRO A 39 14.09 17.00 -0.15
CA PRO A 39 13.00 16.51 0.69
C PRO A 39 11.99 15.61 -0.06
N GLY A 40 11.87 15.73 -1.38
CA GLY A 40 11.00 14.88 -2.20
C GLY A 40 11.60 13.50 -2.54
N TYR A 41 12.93 13.34 -2.47
CA TYR A 41 13.60 12.14 -2.98
C TYR A 41 13.18 10.87 -2.24
N PHE A 42 13.28 10.91 -0.91
CA PHE A 42 12.98 9.75 -0.07
C PHE A 42 11.49 9.38 -0.11
N PRO A 43 10.53 10.31 0.13
CA PRO A 43 9.11 10.00 0.07
C PRO A 43 8.66 9.50 -1.31
N PHE A 44 9.26 10.01 -2.39
CA PHE A 44 8.94 9.56 -3.75
C PHE A 44 9.26 8.09 -3.96
N TRP A 45 10.53 7.70 -3.75
CA TRP A 45 10.98 6.34 -3.97
C TRP A 45 10.38 5.36 -2.96
N LEU A 46 10.22 5.78 -1.71
CA LEU A 46 9.51 4.99 -0.70
C LEU A 46 8.07 4.71 -1.15
N GLY A 47 7.37 5.72 -1.67
CA GLY A 47 6.01 5.57 -2.19
C GLY A 47 5.92 4.60 -3.37
N ILE A 48 6.91 4.63 -4.28
CA ILE A 48 6.98 3.70 -5.41
C ILE A 48 7.20 2.26 -4.92
N VAL A 49 8.14 2.04 -4.00
CA VAL A 49 8.39 0.71 -3.42
C VAL A 49 7.15 0.20 -2.69
N LEU A 50 6.49 1.05 -1.91
CA LEU A 50 5.27 0.70 -1.20
C LEU A 50 4.14 0.32 -2.17
N ALA A 51 3.98 1.05 -3.27
CA ALA A 51 2.98 0.75 -4.28
C ALA A 51 3.25 -0.58 -4.98
N ILE A 52 4.52 -0.90 -5.27
CA ILE A 52 4.92 -2.19 -5.86
C ILE A 52 4.60 -3.33 -4.88
N LEU A 53 4.98 -3.20 -3.61
CA LEU A 53 4.68 -4.22 -2.59
C LEU A 53 3.17 -4.41 -2.44
N GLY A 54 2.39 -3.33 -2.42
CA GLY A 54 0.93 -3.41 -2.38
C GLY A 54 0.34 -4.13 -3.59
N ALA A 55 0.88 -3.90 -4.79
CA ALA A 55 0.47 -4.60 -6.01
C ALA A 55 0.79 -6.10 -5.96
N LEU A 56 1.95 -6.48 -5.41
CA LEU A 56 2.30 -7.90 -5.23
C LEU A 56 1.37 -8.61 -4.24
N VAL A 57 1.05 -7.96 -3.12
CA VAL A 57 0.11 -8.50 -2.11
C VAL A 57 -1.30 -8.63 -2.70
N LEU A 58 -1.79 -7.58 -3.38
CA LEU A 58 -3.10 -7.60 -4.03
C LEU A 58 -3.17 -8.70 -5.09
N TRP A 59 -2.16 -8.85 -5.93
CA TRP A 59 -2.10 -9.93 -6.92
C TRP A 59 -2.08 -11.31 -6.27
N GLY A 60 -1.32 -11.46 -5.18
CA GLY A 60 -1.29 -12.69 -4.37
C GLY A 60 -2.66 -13.08 -3.83
N SER A 61 -3.47 -12.11 -3.41
CA SER A 61 -4.83 -12.34 -2.86
C SER A 61 -5.82 -12.96 -3.86
N LEU A 62 -5.54 -12.85 -5.16
CA LEU A 62 -6.33 -13.42 -6.25
C LEU A 62 -5.88 -14.84 -6.62
N SER A 63 -4.75 -15.30 -6.08
CA SER A 63 -4.19 -16.62 -6.34
C SER A 63 -5.08 -17.73 -5.77
N SER A 64 -5.17 -18.86 -6.48
CA SER A 64 -5.91 -20.04 -6.01
C SER A 64 -5.32 -20.66 -4.73
N LYS A 65 -4.06 -20.36 -4.43
CA LYS A 65 -3.34 -20.80 -3.22
C LYS A 65 -3.55 -19.88 -2.01
N ALA A 66 -4.20 -18.72 -2.19
CA ALA A 66 -4.44 -17.80 -1.09
C ALA A 66 -5.46 -18.38 -0.10
N GLU A 67 -5.20 -18.18 1.20
CA GLU A 67 -6.11 -18.57 2.27
C GLU A 67 -7.44 -17.82 2.13
N GLU A 68 -8.55 -18.56 2.27
CA GLU A 68 -9.88 -17.97 2.11
C GLU A 68 -10.27 -17.32 3.44
N ASP A 69 -10.18 -15.99 3.49
CA ASP A 69 -10.42 -15.22 4.69
C ASP A 69 -11.32 -14.02 4.39
N HIS A 70 -12.20 -13.71 5.34
CA HIS A 70 -13.14 -12.61 5.27
C HIS A 70 -12.66 -11.45 6.16
N LEU A 71 -12.81 -10.24 5.65
CA LEU A 71 -12.62 -9.05 6.46
C LEU A 71 -13.65 -9.05 7.59
N ALA A 72 -13.16 -9.17 8.83
CA ALA A 72 -14.01 -9.01 10.00
C ALA A 72 -14.66 -7.62 9.96
N ARG A 73 -15.92 -7.53 10.39
CA ARG A 73 -16.58 -6.23 10.49
C ARG A 73 -15.88 -5.40 11.56
N TRP A 74 -15.75 -4.11 11.29
CA TRP A 74 -15.22 -3.14 12.24
C TRP A 74 -16.04 -3.19 13.54
N ASP A 75 -15.41 -3.67 14.61
CA ASP A 75 -16.02 -3.68 15.94
C ASP A 75 -15.64 -2.41 16.69
N LEU A 76 -16.37 -1.33 16.39
CA LEU A 76 -16.15 -0.01 16.99
C LEU A 76 -16.35 -0.02 18.51
N LYS A 77 -17.06 -1.01 19.07
CA LYS A 77 -17.22 -1.14 20.53
C LYS A 77 -15.92 -1.55 21.22
N ILE A 78 -15.09 -2.38 20.59
CA ILE A 78 -13.78 -2.79 21.14
C ILE A 78 -12.79 -1.63 21.11
N LEU A 79 -12.88 -0.76 20.09
CA LEU A 79 -11.98 0.38 19.91
C LEU A 79 -12.26 1.55 20.88
N LEU A 80 -13.46 1.61 21.46
CA LEU A 80 -13.94 2.71 22.31
C LEU A 80 -14.08 2.32 23.79
N TRP A 81 -13.59 1.15 24.18
CA TRP A 81 -13.57 0.65 25.56
C TRP A 81 -12.12 0.60 26.07
#